data_AF-A0A962MYM5-F1
#
_entry.id   AF-A0A962MYM5-F1
#
_cell.length_a   1.000
_cell.length_b   1.000
_cell.length_c   1.000
_cell.angle_alpha   90.00
_cell.angle_beta   90.00
_cell.angle_gamma   90.00
#
_symmetry.space_group_name_H-M   'P 1'
#
loop_
_entity.id
_entity.type
_entity.pdbx_description
1 polymer ?
#
loop_
_entity_poly.entity_id
_entity_poly.type
_entity_poly.pdbx_seq_one_letter_code
_entity_poly.pdbx_strand_id
1 'polypeptide(L)'
;MLFAEVYLHLDPDRFCCNPCSIPTCSGFQEEALCRAIHQSSPVIDSPRHDVRSALLRFFELAARKDRRVLARLRRHGFAITASAWDFGLVELHGFLQQTDPLFREISYESFRALLFRSPVNQTIGPIGAQIVIGDNQHNVDRSRYALVWR
;
A
#
# COMPACT_ATOMS: atom_id res chain seq x y z
N MET A 1 -32.51 21.09 -8.04
CA MET A 1 -33.87 20.71 -7.60
C MET A 1 -33.70 19.43 -6.79
N LEU A 2 -33.50 19.50 -5.47
CA LEU A 2 -34.48 19.61 -4.36
C LEU A 2 -35.27 18.32 -4.08
N PHE A 3 -35.27 17.96 -2.77
CA PHE A 3 -36.03 16.92 -2.02
C PHE A 3 -35.42 15.50 -2.02
N ALA A 4 -35.31 14.77 -0.91
CA ALA A 4 -35.68 14.98 0.50
C ALA A 4 -34.92 13.98 1.41
N GLU A 5 -34.75 14.37 2.68
CA GLU A 5 -34.42 13.50 3.83
C GLU A 5 -35.48 12.42 4.07
N VAL A 6 -35.08 11.21 4.51
CA VAL A 6 -35.75 10.45 5.60
C VAL A 6 -34.74 9.50 6.27
N TYR A 7 -34.55 9.71 7.57
CA TYR A 7 -33.91 8.80 8.53
C TYR A 7 -34.72 7.50 8.67
N LEU A 8 -34.06 6.34 8.63
CA LEU A 8 -34.54 5.15 9.35
C LEU A 8 -33.40 4.59 10.20
N HIS A 9 -33.61 4.71 11.52
CA HIS A 9 -33.00 3.91 12.57
C HIS A 9 -32.97 2.44 12.16
N LEU A 10 -31.80 1.82 12.22
CA LEU A 10 -31.67 0.37 12.24
C LEU A 10 -30.94 -0.01 13.54
N ASP A 11 -31.74 -0.61 14.42
CA ASP A 11 -31.34 -1.30 15.66
C ASP A 11 -30.17 -2.27 15.43
N PRO A 12 -29.17 -2.30 16.33
CA PRO A 12 -28.06 -3.27 16.25
C PRO A 12 -28.42 -4.68 16.77
N ASP A 13 -29.67 -4.96 17.18
CA ASP A 13 -30.06 -6.23 17.85
C ASP A 13 -30.80 -7.26 16.98
N ARG A 14 -30.48 -7.35 15.68
CA ARG A 14 -30.88 -8.52 14.85
C ARG A 14 -29.73 -9.11 14.05
N PHE A 15 -28.65 -9.40 14.74
CA PHE A 15 -27.76 -10.49 14.35
C PHE A 15 -28.40 -11.82 14.74
N CYS A 16 -29.17 -12.43 13.84
CA CYS A 16 -29.42 -13.87 13.91
C CYS A 16 -28.38 -14.58 13.03
N CYS A 17 -27.30 -15.05 13.65
CA CYS A 17 -26.45 -16.08 13.06
C CYS A 17 -26.81 -17.46 13.66
N ASN A 18 -27.30 -18.36 12.80
CA ASN A 18 -27.38 -19.83 12.93
C ASN A 18 -28.30 -20.46 14.00
N PRO A 19 -28.78 -21.73 13.82
CA PRO A 19 -28.59 -22.67 12.71
C PRO A 19 -29.90 -23.09 12.01
N CYS A 20 -29.75 -23.74 10.85
CA CYS A 20 -30.80 -24.33 10.05
C CYS A 20 -31.71 -25.30 10.84
N SER A 21 -33.02 -25.11 10.79
CA SER A 21 -34.08 -26.11 11.09
C SER A 21 -35.39 -25.63 10.44
N ILE A 22 -35.69 -26.16 9.26
CA ILE A 22 -36.83 -25.77 8.40
C ILE A 22 -38.17 -26.26 9.01
N PRO A 23 -39.34 -25.66 8.73
CA PRO A 23 -40.19 -26.25 7.68
C PRO A 23 -41.16 -25.25 7.01
N THR A 24 -40.78 -24.63 5.89
CA THR A 24 -41.67 -24.20 4.78
C THR A 24 -40.83 -23.48 3.71
N CYS A 25 -40.00 -24.25 3.00
CA CYS A 25 -39.52 -23.84 1.68
C CYS A 25 -40.39 -24.56 0.65
N SER A 26 -41.60 -24.06 0.46
CA SER A 26 -42.51 -24.48 -0.60
C SER A 26 -42.67 -23.30 -1.54
N GLY A 27 -42.00 -23.36 -2.68
CA GLY A 27 -42.17 -22.36 -3.74
C GLY A 27 -40.92 -22.17 -4.57
N PHE A 28 -40.91 -22.84 -5.73
CA PHE A 28 -40.02 -22.58 -6.85
C PHE A 28 -39.70 -21.07 -7.02
N GLN A 29 -38.41 -20.75 -7.26
CA GLN A 29 -37.80 -19.45 -7.65
C GLN A 29 -36.94 -18.67 -6.62
N GLU A 30 -36.47 -19.27 -5.52
CA GLU A 30 -35.49 -18.59 -4.61
C GLU A 30 -34.01 -18.96 -4.82
N GLU A 31 -33.66 -19.87 -5.74
CA GLU A 31 -32.24 -20.13 -6.04
C GLU A 31 -31.53 -18.96 -6.72
N ALA A 32 -32.27 -18.07 -7.39
CA ALA A 32 -31.69 -16.89 -8.04
C ALA A 32 -31.39 -15.76 -7.05
N LEU A 33 -32.17 -15.65 -5.96
CA LEU A 33 -32.00 -14.57 -4.98
C LEU A 33 -30.84 -14.87 -4.01
N CYS A 34 -30.67 -16.13 -3.58
CA CYS A 34 -29.52 -16.55 -2.78
C CYS A 34 -28.19 -16.44 -3.54
N ARG A 35 -28.18 -16.68 -4.87
CA ARG A 35 -26.97 -16.48 -5.69
C ARG A 35 -26.68 -14.99 -5.94
N ALA A 36 -27.70 -14.13 -5.99
CA ALA A 36 -27.52 -12.69 -6.14
C ALA A 36 -27.00 -12.01 -4.85
N ILE A 37 -27.39 -12.51 -3.67
CA ILE A 37 -26.91 -11.97 -2.39
C ILE A 37 -25.44 -12.36 -2.11
N HIS A 38 -24.96 -13.48 -2.65
CA HIS A 38 -23.56 -13.89 -2.51
C HIS A 38 -22.60 -13.28 -3.56
N GLN A 39 -23.09 -12.50 -4.53
CA GLN A 39 -22.26 -11.95 -5.61
C GLN A 39 -22.19 -10.42 -5.64
N SER A 40 -22.75 -9.70 -4.65
CA SER A 40 -22.65 -8.24 -4.62
C SER A 40 -22.73 -7.67 -3.20
N SER A 41 -21.61 -7.74 -2.47
CA SER A 41 -21.15 -6.58 -1.72
C SER A 41 -19.67 -6.69 -1.35
N PRO A 42 -18.97 -5.55 -1.34
CA PRO A 42 -17.53 -5.50 -1.24
C PRO A 42 -17.16 -5.95 0.16
N VAL A 43 -16.28 -6.95 0.26
CA VAL A 43 -15.46 -7.06 1.44
C VAL A 43 -14.76 -5.71 1.53
N ILE A 44 -15.15 -4.90 2.51
CA ILE A 44 -14.32 -3.82 3.04
C ILE A 44 -13.12 -4.55 3.63
N ASP A 45 -12.20 -4.94 2.75
CA ASP A 45 -10.87 -5.37 3.15
C ASP A 45 -10.23 -4.06 3.58
N SER A 46 -10.23 -3.83 4.90
CA SER A 46 -9.22 -2.95 5.50
C SER A 46 -7.93 -3.16 4.73
N PRO A 47 -7.27 -2.12 4.17
CA PRO A 47 -6.25 -2.32 3.16
C PRO A 47 -5.16 -3.18 3.79
N ARG A 48 -5.17 -4.47 3.45
CA ARG A 48 -4.03 -5.35 3.60
C ARG A 48 -2.98 -4.67 2.73
N HIS A 49 -2.14 -3.86 3.35
CA HIS A 49 -1.12 -3.13 2.63
C HIS A 49 -0.19 -4.20 2.06
N ASP A 50 -0.35 -4.50 0.78
CA ASP A 50 0.61 -5.32 0.08
C ASP A 50 1.96 -4.57 0.05
N VAL A 51 3.02 -5.32 -0.16
CA VAL A 51 4.39 -4.77 -0.12
C VAL A 51 4.58 -3.67 -1.17
N ARG A 52 3.92 -3.77 -2.33
CA ARG A 52 4.05 -2.77 -3.38
C ARG A 52 3.47 -1.44 -2.93
N SER A 53 2.27 -1.47 -2.39
CA SER A 53 1.58 -0.34 -1.79
C SER A 53 2.40 0.28 -0.65
N ALA A 54 2.99 -0.57 0.21
CA ALA A 54 3.88 -0.11 1.28
C ALA A 54 5.14 0.57 0.74
N LEU A 55 5.76 0.04 -0.32
CA LEU A 55 6.94 0.64 -0.95
C LEU A 55 6.61 2.01 -1.56
N LEU A 56 5.51 2.09 -2.31
CA LEU A 56 5.07 3.34 -2.93
C LEU A 56 4.79 4.41 -1.86
N ARG A 57 4.08 4.02 -0.79
CA ARG A 57 3.80 4.92 0.33
C ARG A 57 5.07 5.37 1.04
N PHE A 58 6.06 4.50 1.21
CA PHE A 58 7.35 4.87 1.79
C PHE A 58 8.03 5.97 0.96
N PHE A 59 8.12 5.79 -0.36
CA PHE A 59 8.71 6.82 -1.24
C PHE A 59 7.89 8.10 -1.28
N GLU A 60 6.56 8.00 -1.23
CA GLU A 60 5.69 9.17 -1.16
C GLU A 60 5.96 9.99 0.11
N LEU A 61 6.05 9.34 1.27
CA LEU A 61 6.35 10.01 2.54
C LEU A 61 7.76 10.62 2.53
N ALA A 62 8.74 9.93 1.95
CA ALA A 62 10.10 10.46 1.77
C ALA A 62 10.10 11.69 0.82
N ALA A 63 9.34 11.64 -0.27
CA ALA A 63 9.19 12.75 -1.22
C ALA A 63 8.54 13.97 -0.57
N ARG A 64 7.53 13.77 0.28
CA ARG A 64 6.89 14.83 1.09
C ARG A 64 7.78 15.37 2.22
N LYS A 65 9.02 14.89 2.34
CA LYS A 65 9.96 15.25 3.42
C LYS A 65 9.36 14.97 4.81
N ASP A 66 8.60 13.89 4.96
CA ASP A 66 8.02 13.50 6.24
C ASP A 66 9.12 13.39 7.30
N ARG A 67 8.97 14.16 8.39
CA ARG A 67 10.01 14.29 9.42
C ARG A 67 10.36 12.95 10.07
N ARG A 68 9.38 12.05 10.24
CA ARG A 68 9.60 10.75 10.89
C ARG A 68 10.35 9.81 9.97
N VAL A 69 10.00 9.79 8.69
CA VAL A 69 10.73 9.02 7.66
C VAL A 69 12.17 9.52 7.53
N LEU A 70 12.37 10.83 7.35
CA LEU A 70 13.72 11.39 7.20
C LEU A 70 14.57 11.19 8.46
N ALA A 71 14.00 11.31 9.66
CA ALA A 71 14.72 11.03 10.90
C ALA A 71 15.12 9.55 11.02
N ARG A 72 14.27 8.61 10.56
CA ARG A 72 14.63 7.18 10.51
C ARG A 72 15.76 6.93 9.52
N LEU A 73 15.69 7.50 8.33
CA LEU A 73 16.74 7.39 7.31
C LEU A 73 18.08 7.92 7.84
N ARG A 74 18.12 9.13 8.43
CA ARG A 74 19.36 9.67 9.02
C ARG A 74 19.94 8.77 10.11
N ARG A 75 19.10 8.21 10.98
CA ARG A 75 19.55 7.29 12.04
C ARG A 75 20.17 6.00 11.51
N HIS A 76 19.82 5.58 10.30
CA HIS A 76 20.39 4.41 9.63
C HIS A 76 21.53 4.79 8.66
N GLY A 77 22.08 6.01 8.78
CA GLY A 77 23.28 6.42 8.04
C GLY A 77 23.02 6.92 6.61
N PHE A 78 21.77 7.07 6.18
CA PHE A 78 21.48 7.63 4.86
C PHE A 78 21.87 9.11 4.81
N ALA A 79 22.57 9.50 3.73
CA ALA A 79 22.92 10.88 3.47
C ALA A 79 21.70 11.64 2.94
N ILE A 80 21.20 12.59 3.74
CA ILE A 80 20.04 13.42 3.39
C ILE A 80 20.47 14.88 3.36
N THR A 81 20.47 15.48 2.18
CA THR A 81 20.77 16.89 1.94
C THR A 81 19.47 17.71 1.87
N ALA A 82 19.56 18.99 1.50
CA ALA A 82 18.38 19.82 1.26
C ALA A 82 17.68 19.49 -0.08
N SER A 83 18.44 18.98 -1.06
CA SER A 83 18.02 18.78 -2.45
C SER A 83 17.82 17.31 -2.83
N ALA A 84 18.46 16.38 -2.13
CA ALA A 84 18.28 14.96 -2.37
C ALA A 84 18.59 14.10 -1.14
N TRP A 85 18.25 12.82 -1.21
CA TRP A 85 18.91 11.80 -0.40
C TRP A 85 19.35 10.62 -1.25
N ASP A 86 20.52 10.09 -0.93
CA ASP A 86 21.19 9.06 -1.72
C ASP A 86 21.10 7.70 -1.03
N PHE A 87 20.96 6.64 -1.83
CA PHE A 87 20.86 5.28 -1.34
C PHE A 87 21.39 4.26 -2.35
N GLY A 88 21.97 3.17 -1.83
CA GLY A 88 22.13 1.92 -2.58
C GLY A 88 20.88 1.06 -2.43
N LEU A 89 20.60 0.18 -3.40
CA LEU A 89 19.44 -0.71 -3.31
C LEU A 89 19.57 -1.75 -2.18
N VAL A 90 20.77 -2.26 -1.96
CA VAL A 90 21.04 -3.22 -0.86
C VAL A 90 20.81 -2.55 0.51
N GLU A 91 21.33 -1.32 0.67
CA GLU A 91 21.14 -0.54 1.90
C GLU A 91 19.67 -0.24 2.16
N LEU A 92 18.94 0.19 1.12
CA LEU A 92 17.51 0.47 1.22
C LEU A 92 16.70 -0.78 1.56
N HIS A 93 17.01 -1.92 0.94
CA HIS A 93 16.36 -3.20 1.23
C HIS A 93 16.58 -3.60 2.69
N GLY A 94 17.82 -3.60 3.16
CA GLY A 94 18.15 -3.90 4.56
C GLY A 94 17.46 -2.96 5.55
N PHE A 95 17.39 -1.66 5.23
CA PHE A 95 16.64 -0.69 6.03
C PHE A 95 15.15 -1.03 6.11
N LEU A 96 14.50 -1.35 4.97
CA LEU A 96 13.07 -1.68 4.95
C LEU A 96 12.80 -2.98 5.71
N GLN A 97 13.65 -4.01 5.58
CA GLN A 97 13.53 -5.26 6.34
C GLN A 97 13.57 -5.06 7.86
N GLN A 98 14.38 -4.10 8.34
CA GLN A 98 14.52 -3.79 9.76
C GLN A 98 13.38 -2.93 10.30
N THR A 99 12.78 -2.08 9.45
CA THR A 99 11.88 -1.02 9.90
C THR A 99 10.41 -1.28 9.62
N ASP A 100 10.07 -2.20 8.72
CA ASP A 100 8.71 -2.53 8.36
C ASP A 100 8.52 -4.06 8.24
N PRO A 101 7.64 -4.68 9.05
CA PRO A 101 7.38 -6.12 9.03
C PRO A 101 7.03 -6.68 7.65
N LEU A 102 6.41 -5.89 6.77
CA LEU A 102 6.01 -6.35 5.43
C LEU A 102 7.20 -6.71 4.54
N PHE A 103 8.37 -6.11 4.80
CA PHE A 103 9.56 -6.34 3.99
C PHE A 103 10.46 -7.44 4.56
N ARG A 104 10.24 -7.87 5.81
CA ARG A 104 11.13 -8.81 6.53
C ARG A 104 11.40 -10.10 5.77
N GLU A 105 10.37 -10.65 5.13
CA GLU A 105 10.45 -11.94 4.42
C GLU A 105 10.77 -11.80 2.93
N ILE A 106 10.93 -10.56 2.44
CA ILE A 106 11.17 -10.33 1.02
C ILE A 106 12.65 -10.45 0.71
N SER A 107 12.96 -11.35 -0.23
CA SER A 107 14.31 -11.49 -0.77
C SER A 107 14.72 -10.23 -1.53
N TYR A 108 16.03 -10.01 -1.62
CA TYR A 108 16.58 -8.87 -2.35
C TYR A 108 16.17 -8.86 -3.82
N GLU A 109 16.11 -10.03 -4.47
CA GLU A 109 15.68 -10.18 -5.85
C GLU A 109 14.22 -9.76 -6.03
N SER A 110 13.32 -10.22 -5.16
CA SER A 110 11.91 -9.84 -5.19
C SER A 110 11.73 -8.34 -4.91
N PHE A 111 12.49 -7.78 -3.98
CA PHE A 111 12.51 -6.33 -3.73
C PHE A 111 12.91 -5.54 -4.98
N ARG A 112 14.01 -5.92 -5.65
CA ARG A 112 14.46 -5.28 -6.89
C ARG A 112 13.39 -5.36 -7.97
N ALA A 113 12.85 -6.54 -8.22
CA ALA A 113 11.80 -6.73 -9.22
C ALA A 113 10.57 -5.86 -8.92
N LEU A 114 10.17 -5.78 -7.65
CA LEU A 114 9.06 -4.95 -7.21
C LEU A 114 9.36 -3.45 -7.41
N LEU A 115 10.54 -2.97 -7.02
CA LEU A 115 10.95 -1.58 -7.19
C LEU A 115 10.97 -1.18 -8.67
N PHE A 116 11.63 -1.94 -9.55
CA PHE A 116 11.74 -1.60 -10.97
C PHE A 116 10.43 -1.74 -11.75
N ARG A 117 9.51 -2.59 -11.28
CA ARG A 117 8.16 -2.71 -11.86
C ARG A 117 7.14 -1.76 -11.23
N SER A 118 7.53 -1.04 -10.17
CA SER A 118 6.64 -0.12 -9.49
C SER A 118 6.67 1.26 -10.15
N PRO A 119 5.52 1.96 -10.22
CA PRO A 119 5.43 3.27 -10.84
C PRO A 119 5.95 4.40 -9.92
N VAL A 120 7.02 4.18 -9.13
CA VAL A 120 7.46 5.11 -8.08
C VAL A 120 7.63 6.54 -8.59
N ASN A 121 8.34 6.72 -9.71
CA ASN A 121 8.54 8.05 -10.30
C ASN A 121 7.24 8.70 -10.80
N GLN A 122 6.25 7.91 -11.21
CA GLN A 122 4.92 8.44 -11.57
C GLN A 122 4.14 8.86 -10.32
N THR A 123 4.30 8.12 -9.21
CA THR A 123 3.66 8.44 -7.93
C THR A 123 4.25 9.68 -7.27
N ILE A 124 5.58 9.84 -7.25
CA ILE A 124 6.24 10.95 -6.55
C ILE A 124 6.47 12.19 -7.42
N GLY A 125 6.40 12.06 -8.75
CA GLY A 125 6.56 13.16 -9.70
C GLY A 125 5.65 14.36 -9.41
N PRO A 126 4.34 14.18 -9.21
CA PRO A 126 3.41 15.25 -8.85
C PRO A 126 3.73 15.96 -7.53
N ILE A 127 4.56 15.37 -6.67
CA ILE A 127 4.99 15.91 -5.37
C ILE A 127 6.29 16.73 -5.52
N GLY A 128 6.80 16.89 -6.75
CA GLY A 128 8.08 17.56 -6.99
C GLY A 128 9.24 16.69 -6.55
N ALA A 129 9.20 15.38 -6.80
CA ALA A 129 10.31 14.49 -6.51
C ALA A 129 10.55 13.49 -7.65
N GLN A 130 11.76 12.96 -7.73
CA GLN A 130 12.10 11.92 -8.70
C GLN A 130 13.24 11.05 -8.16
N ILE A 131 13.19 9.75 -8.40
CA ILE A 131 14.33 8.85 -8.27
C ILE A 131 15.14 8.87 -9.56
N VAL A 132 16.43 9.16 -9.42
CA VAL A 132 17.43 9.16 -10.49
C VAL A 132 18.59 8.24 -10.12
N ILE A 133 19.38 7.83 -11.11
CA ILE A 133 20.66 7.17 -10.88
C ILE A 133 21.70 8.28 -10.69
N GLY A 134 22.27 8.36 -9.50
CA GLY A 134 23.30 9.37 -9.15
C GLY A 134 24.71 8.94 -9.55
N ASP A 135 25.04 7.65 -9.39
CA ASP A 135 26.29 7.06 -9.85
C ASP A 135 26.00 5.69 -10.49
N ASN A 136 26.29 5.56 -11.78
CA ASN A 136 26.06 4.33 -12.53
C ASN A 136 27.36 3.51 -12.61
N GLN A 137 27.47 2.48 -11.78
CA GLN A 137 28.64 1.61 -11.74
C GLN A 137 28.52 0.37 -12.65
N HIS A 138 27.62 0.41 -13.65
CA HIS A 138 27.31 -0.70 -14.56
C HIS A 138 26.84 -1.98 -13.84
N ASN A 139 26.54 -1.88 -12.55
CA ASN A 139 25.97 -2.94 -11.72
C ASN A 139 24.93 -2.28 -10.80
N VAL A 140 23.67 -2.68 -10.96
CA VAL A 140 22.51 -2.18 -10.21
C VAL A 140 22.70 -2.22 -8.70
N ASP A 141 23.43 -3.21 -8.19
CA ASP A 141 23.63 -3.41 -6.76
C ASP A 141 24.75 -2.52 -6.21
N ARG A 142 25.62 -1.99 -7.10
CA ARG A 142 26.71 -1.06 -6.78
C ARG A 142 26.39 0.39 -7.14
N SER A 143 25.45 0.60 -8.06
CA SER A 143 24.99 1.93 -8.44
C SER A 143 24.32 2.65 -7.28
N ARG A 144 24.52 3.96 -7.23
CA ARG A 144 23.86 4.84 -6.26
C ARG A 144 22.66 5.49 -6.91
N TYR A 145 21.56 5.50 -6.19
CA TYR A 145 20.33 6.17 -6.56
C TYR A 145 20.13 7.38 -5.66
N ALA A 146 19.41 8.37 -6.16
CA ALA A 146 19.06 9.56 -5.42
C ALA A 146 17.57 9.84 -5.60
N LEU A 147 16.86 10.14 -4.52
CA LEU A 147 15.57 10.80 -4.62
C LEU A 147 15.82 12.30 -4.49
N VAL A 148 15.66 13.00 -5.62
CA VAL A 148 15.84 14.45 -5.74
C VAL A 148 14.51 15.15 -5.54
N TRP A 149 14.51 16.23 -4.77
CA TRP A 149 13.38 17.16 -4.67
C TRP A 149 13.53 18.27 -5.72
N ARG A 150 12.42 18.65 -6.34
CA ARG A 150 12.31 19.67 -7.40
C ARG A 150 11.43 20.83 -6.95
#